data_AF-A0AA42YGD6-F1
#
_entry.id   AF-A0AA42YGD6-F1
#
_cell.length_a   1.000
_cell.length_b   1.000
_cell.length_c   1.000
_cell.angle_alpha   90.00
_cell.angle_beta   90.00
_cell.angle_gamma   90.00
#
_symmetry.space_group_name_H-M   'P 1'
#
loop_
_entity.id
_entity.type
_entity.pdbx_description
1 polymer ?
#
loop_
_entity_poly.entity_id
_entity_poly.type
_entity_poly.pdbx_seq_one_letter_code
_entity_poly.pdbx_strand_id
1 'polypeptide(L)'
;MKFVLKLVLAALGLLAVVWLVVSWFEAGKEIRVLCSGVHSGMEREHVLHTLETGAYLRYRGEAGPDDPISVDSLYNLRSTRCVIELEDGRVVSATLE
;
A
#
# COMPACT_ATOMS: atom_id res chain seq x y z
N MET A 1 -19.86 -30.90 -23.61
CA MET A 1 -18.88 -30.73 -22.52
C MET A 1 -17.71 -29.82 -22.85
N LYS A 2 -16.95 -30.02 -23.94
CA LYS A 2 -15.74 -29.21 -24.25
C LYS A 2 -16.01 -27.70 -24.40
N PHE A 3 -17.14 -27.30 -24.99
CA PHE A 3 -17.51 -25.89 -25.15
C PHE A 3 -17.86 -25.21 -23.82
N VAL A 4 -18.66 -25.89 -22.98
CA VAL A 4 -19.01 -25.42 -21.63
C VAL A 4 -17.76 -25.26 -20.77
N LEU A 5 -16.82 -26.22 -20.83
CA LEU A 5 -15.55 -26.12 -20.10
C LEU A 5 -14.73 -24.89 -20.54
N LYS A 6 -14.65 -24.60 -21.84
CA LYS A 6 -13.95 -23.41 -22.35
C LYS A 6 -14.61 -22.11 -21.87
N LEU A 7 -15.93 -22.05 -21.85
CA LEU A 7 -16.66 -20.89 -21.35
C LEU A 7 -16.42 -20.67 -19.85
N VAL A 8 -16.45 -21.74 -19.05
CA VAL A 8 -16.16 -21.67 -17.62
C VAL A 8 -14.73 -21.18 -17.37
N LEU A 9 -13.74 -21.72 -18.09
CA LEU A 9 -12.35 -21.27 -17.97
C LEU A 9 -12.19 -19.79 -18.39
N ALA A 10 -12.86 -19.37 -19.46
CA ALA A 10 -12.85 -17.98 -19.90
C ALA A 10 -13.48 -17.04 -18.86
N ALA A 11 -14.60 -17.44 -18.26
CA ALA A 11 -15.26 -16.67 -17.21
C ALA A 11 -14.38 -16.56 -15.95
N LEU A 12 -13.77 -17.67 -15.50
CA LEU A 12 -12.83 -17.67 -14.38
C LEU A 12 -11.60 -16.79 -14.66
N GLY A 13 -11.05 -16.87 -15.88
CA GLY A 13 -9.95 -16.03 -16.31
C GLY A 13 -10.33 -14.54 -16.28
N LEU A 14 -11.51 -14.18 -16.77
CA LEU A 14 -12.02 -12.81 -16.74
C LEU A 14 -12.17 -12.30 -15.29
N LEU A 15 -12.75 -13.12 -14.41
CA LEU A 15 -12.90 -12.78 -12.99
C LEU A 15 -11.55 -12.56 -12.31
N ALA A 16 -10.54 -13.41 -12.60
CA ALA A 16 -9.19 -13.23 -12.08
C ALA A 16 -8.56 -11.91 -12.54
N VAL A 17 -8.73 -11.55 -13.81
CA VAL A 17 -8.24 -10.26 -14.35
C VAL A 17 -8.94 -9.09 -13.67
N VAL A 18 -10.26 -9.14 -13.51
CA VAL A 18 -11.02 -8.08 -12.82
C VAL A 18 -10.53 -7.93 -11.38
N TRP A 19 -10.34 -9.04 -10.66
CA TRP A 19 -9.85 -9.01 -9.29
C TRP A 19 -8.46 -8.36 -9.19
N LEU A 20 -7.52 -8.73 -10.08
CA LEU A 20 -6.19 -8.13 -10.12
C LEU A 20 -6.24 -6.62 -10.34
N VAL A 21 -7.07 -6.16 -11.28
CA VAL A 21 -7.24 -4.73 -11.58
C VAL A 21 -7.83 -3.99 -10.38
N VAL A 22 -8.87 -4.53 -9.75
CA VAL A 22 -9.47 -3.92 -8.55
C VAL A 22 -8.46 -3.84 -7.42
N SER A 23 -7.75 -4.93 -7.11
CA SER A 23 -6.72 -4.95 -6.07
C SER A 23 -5.62 -3.92 -6.32
N TRP A 24 -5.22 -3.71 -7.57
CA TRP A 24 -4.27 -2.66 -7.95
C TRP A 24 -4.77 -1.27 -7.55
N PHE A 25 -6.00 -0.93 -7.94
CA PHE A 25 -6.57 0.38 -7.66
C PHE A 25 -6.85 0.59 -6.16
N GLU A 26 -7.34 -0.43 -5.44
CA GLU A 26 -7.55 -0.35 -3.99
C GLU A 26 -6.23 -0.12 -3.24
N ALA A 27 -5.18 -0.88 -3.57
CA ALA A 27 -3.86 -0.69 -2.97
C ALA A 27 -3.30 0.72 -3.21
N GLY A 28 -3.42 1.25 -4.44
CA GLY A 28 -2.98 2.60 -4.76
C GLY A 28 -3.82 3.71 -4.11
N LYS A 29 -5.09 3.44 -3.79
CA LYS A 29 -5.93 4.38 -3.02
C LYS A 29 -5.55 4.36 -1.55
N GLU A 30 -5.38 3.18 -0.97
CA GLU A 30 -5.01 3.02 0.43
C GLU A 30 -3.71 3.74 0.77
N ILE A 31 -2.65 3.54 -0.03
CA ILE A 31 -1.36 4.24 0.16
C ILE A 31 -1.56 5.76 0.12
N ARG A 32 -2.34 6.28 -0.84
CA ARG A 32 -2.60 7.72 -0.96
C ARG A 32 -3.34 8.29 0.23
N VAL A 33 -4.40 7.61 0.67
CA VAL A 33 -5.19 8.03 1.83
C VAL A 33 -4.32 8.07 3.08
N LEU A 34 -3.54 7.02 3.32
CA LEU A 34 -2.66 6.95 4.49
C LEU A 34 -1.56 8.01 4.42
N CYS A 35 -0.89 8.15 3.28
CA CYS A 35 0.17 9.16 3.10
C CYS A 35 -0.37 10.58 3.34
N SER A 36 -1.57 10.87 2.83
CA SER A 36 -2.21 12.18 3.04
C SER A 36 -2.61 12.45 4.49
N GLY A 37 -2.79 11.40 5.29
CA GLY A 37 -3.09 11.50 6.72
C GLY A 37 -1.86 11.64 7.61
N VAL A 38 -0.65 11.49 7.07
CA VAL A 38 0.60 11.69 7.81
C VAL A 38 0.99 13.17 7.78
N HIS A 39 1.23 13.75 8.95
CA HIS A 39 1.58 15.16 9.09
C HIS A 39 2.84 15.35 9.93
N SER A 40 3.54 16.46 9.70
CA SER A 40 4.72 16.84 10.46
C SER A 40 4.44 16.91 11.96
N GLY A 41 5.36 16.38 12.78
CA GLY A 41 5.28 16.34 14.23
C GLY A 41 4.59 15.11 14.81
N MET A 42 3.95 14.27 13.98
CA MET A 42 3.41 12.97 14.41
C MET A 42 4.51 12.07 14.94
N GLU A 43 4.20 11.32 15.99
CA GLU A 43 5.14 10.35 16.56
C GLU A 43 5.22 9.10 15.68
N ARG A 44 6.42 8.55 15.55
CA ARG A 44 6.67 7.31 14.80
C ARG A 44 5.72 6.18 15.20
N GLU A 45 5.48 6.00 16.49
CA GLU A 45 4.58 4.94 16.99
C GLU A 45 3.14 5.11 16.49
N HIS A 46 2.64 6.36 16.46
CA HIS A 46 1.31 6.65 15.94
C HIS A 46 1.19 6.36 14.44
N VAL A 47 2.23 6.72 13.68
CA VAL A 47 2.32 6.42 12.24
C VAL A 47 2.33 4.91 12.03
N LEU A 48 3.17 4.16 12.75
CA LEU A 48 3.26 2.70 12.64
C LEU A 48 1.93 2.03 12.99
N HIS A 49 1.28 2.43 14.08
CA HIS A 49 -0.03 1.89 14.46
C HIS A 49 -1.09 2.17 13.39
N THR A 50 -1.02 3.31 12.71
CA THR A 50 -1.94 3.62 11.60
C THR A 50 -1.64 2.73 10.39
N LEU A 51 -0.36 2.54 10.04
CA LEU A 51 0.06 1.67 8.94
C LEU A 51 -0.34 0.20 9.18
N GLU A 52 -0.33 -0.27 10.43
CA GLU A 52 -0.78 -1.62 10.80
C GLU A 52 -2.27 -1.88 10.49
N THR A 53 -3.08 -0.84 10.34
CA THR A 53 -4.50 -0.99 9.95
C THR A 53 -4.70 -1.26 8.45
N GLY A 54 -3.65 -1.11 7.64
CA GLY A 54 -3.73 -1.27 6.19
C GLY A 54 -3.89 -2.73 5.75
N ALA A 55 -4.71 -2.94 4.73
CA ALA A 55 -5.05 -4.27 4.19
C ALA A 55 -4.15 -4.70 3.02
N TYR A 56 -3.69 -3.76 2.20
CA TYR A 56 -2.90 -4.05 0.98
C TYR A 56 -1.47 -3.52 1.05
N LEU A 57 -1.14 -2.70 2.04
CA LEU A 57 0.18 -2.10 2.15
C LEU A 57 1.21 -3.01 2.79
N ARG A 58 2.46 -2.67 2.56
CA ARG A 58 3.63 -3.14 3.28
C ARG A 58 4.45 -1.90 3.61
N TYR A 59 4.96 -1.83 4.83
CA TYR A 59 5.91 -0.78 5.19
C TYR A 59 7.27 -1.38 5.57
N ARG A 60 8.32 -0.61 5.34
CA ARG A 60 9.70 -0.88 5.73
C ARG A 60 10.21 0.39 6.42
N GLY A 61 10.52 0.29 7.70
CA GLY A 61 11.34 1.26 8.42
C GLY A 61 12.56 0.51 8.94
N GLU A 62 13.74 1.08 8.79
CA GLU A 62 14.94 0.51 9.42
C GLU A 62 14.85 0.69 10.96
N ALA A 63 15.74 0.02 11.69
CA ALA A 63 15.57 -0.23 13.13
C ALA A 63 15.65 1.04 14.00
N GLY A 64 16.14 2.15 13.46
CA GLY A 64 16.33 3.42 14.12
C GLY A 64 15.06 4.28 14.24
N PRO A 65 15.06 5.23 15.19
CA PRO A 65 13.97 6.19 15.36
C PRO A 65 13.86 7.20 14.22
N ASP A 66 14.96 7.46 13.52
CA ASP A 66 15.07 8.48 12.46
C ASP A 66 15.12 7.87 11.05
N ASP A 67 15.04 6.55 10.97
CA ASP A 67 15.09 5.85 9.71
C ASP A 67 13.76 6.04 8.96
N PRO A 68 13.79 6.44 7.67
CA PRO A 68 12.58 6.74 6.93
C PRO A 68 11.69 5.50 6.78
N ILE A 69 10.37 5.71 6.85
CA ILE A 69 9.37 4.66 6.63
C ILE A 69 8.92 4.72 5.17
N SER A 70 9.25 3.67 4.41
CA SER A 70 8.74 3.47 3.05
C SER A 70 7.51 2.56 3.08
N VAL A 71 6.40 3.04 2.53
CA VAL A 71 5.13 2.30 2.39
C VAL A 71 4.86 2.03 0.92
N ASP A 72 4.72 0.76 0.53
CA ASP A 72 4.37 0.34 -0.82
C ASP A 72 3.37 -0.82 -0.82
N SER A 73 3.00 -1.34 -1.99
CA SER A 73 2.18 -2.55 -2.10
C SER A 73 2.67 -3.45 -3.22
N LEU A 74 2.56 -4.76 -3.04
CA LEU A 74 2.75 -5.70 -4.15
C LEU A 74 1.52 -5.78 -5.06
N TYR A 75 0.34 -5.44 -4.54
CA TYR A 75 -0.92 -5.52 -5.27
C TYR A 75 -1.04 -4.46 -6.37
N ASN A 76 -0.32 -3.34 -6.25
CA ASN A 76 -0.16 -2.34 -7.31
C ASN A 76 1.22 -2.40 -8.00
N LEU A 77 1.92 -3.53 -7.91
CA LEU A 77 3.30 -3.71 -8.39
C LEU A 77 4.27 -2.61 -7.95
N ARG A 78 4.08 -2.05 -6.75
CA ARG A 78 4.91 -0.96 -6.19
C ARG A 78 4.93 0.30 -7.07
N SER A 79 3.89 0.51 -7.86
CA SER A 79 3.73 1.70 -8.72
C SER A 79 3.35 2.97 -7.96
N THR A 80 3.00 2.85 -6.68
CA THR A 80 2.76 3.97 -5.77
C THR A 80 3.48 3.68 -4.47
N ARG A 81 4.20 4.69 -3.96
CA ARG A 81 4.93 4.62 -2.70
C ARG A 81 4.67 5.88 -1.87
N CYS A 82 4.69 5.75 -0.55
CA CYS A 82 4.80 6.88 0.36
C CYS A 82 6.11 6.76 1.14
N VAL A 83 6.89 7.84 1.18
CA VAL A 83 8.12 7.93 1.98
C VAL A 83 7.87 8.91 3.10
N ILE A 84 8.02 8.46 4.33
CA ILE A 84 7.83 9.26 5.54
C ILE A 84 9.20 9.47 6.16
N GLU A 85 9.64 10.72 6.20
CA GLU A 85 10.91 11.12 6.79
C GLU A 85 10.72 11.38 8.28
N LEU A 86 11.69 10.92 9.07
CA LEU A 86 11.67 11.01 10.53
C LEU A 86 12.92 11.74 11.02
N GLU A 87 12.75 12.54 12.07
CA GLU A 87 13.82 13.20 12.82
C GLU A 87 13.39 13.25 14.30
N ASP A 88 14.29 12.83 15.20
CA ASP A 88 14.02 12.63 16.61
C ASP A 88 12.75 11.78 16.88
N GLY A 89 12.53 10.74 16.06
CA GLY A 89 11.35 9.88 16.15
C GLY A 89 10.02 10.54 15.78
N ARG A 90 10.05 11.71 15.12
CA ARG A 90 8.87 12.45 14.67
C ARG A 90 8.90 12.68 13.17
N VAL A 91 7.71 12.75 12.57
CA VAL A 91 7.56 13.02 11.13
C VAL A 91 8.04 14.43 10.80
N VAL A 92 8.94 14.53 9.83
CA VAL A 92 9.33 15.81 9.22
C VAL A 92 8.54 16.05 7.94
N SER A 93 8.44 15.02 7.09
CA SER A 93 7.76 15.09 5.81
C SER A 93 7.14 13.74 5.43
N ALA A 94 6.14 13.79 4.56
CA ALA A 94 5.58 12.61 3.90
C ALA A 94 5.38 12.92 2.43
N THR A 95 6.00 12.13 1.56
CA THR A 95 6.00 12.33 0.11
C THR A 95 5.40 11.13 -0.58
N LEU A 96 4.45 11.37 -1.47
CA LEU A 96 3.86 10.37 -2.34
C LEU A 96 4.63 10.32 -3.67
N GLU A 97 5.08 9.14 -4.05
CA GLU A 97 5.82 8.81 -5.28
C GLU A 97 5.02 7.86 -6.19
#